data_AF-A0A1I2Q6A5-F1
#
_entry.id   AF-A0A1I2Q6A5-F1
#
_cell.length_a   1.000
_cell.length_b   1.000
_cell.length_c   1.000
_cell.angle_alpha   90.00
_cell.angle_beta   90.00
_cell.angle_gamma   90.00
#
_symmetry.space_group_name_H-M   'P 1'
#
loop_
_entity.id
_entity.type
_entity.pdbx_description
1 polymer ?
#
loop_
_entity_poly.entity_id
_entity_poly.type
_entity_poly.pdbx_seq_one_letter_code
_entity_poly.pdbx_strand_id
1 'polypeptide(L)' 'METFSFSIPQNVVFGAGSLLRLPELAVKAGGKKAYIISGPHLHKIGMVEKCTGDLREAGIESEAFTEAG' A
#
# COMPACT_ATOMS: atom_id res chain seq x y z
N MET A 1 -11.66 -16.69 34.72
CA MET A 1 -11.32 -15.34 34.24
C MET A 1 -10.81 -15.53 32.82
N GLU A 2 -11.60 -15.12 31.83
CA GLU A 2 -11.22 -15.30 30.43
C GLU A 2 -10.09 -14.35 30.07
N THR A 3 -9.07 -14.87 29.38
CA THR A 3 -7.93 -14.07 28.92
C THR A 3 -8.19 -13.65 27.48
N PHE A 4 -8.20 -12.34 27.23
CA PHE A 4 -8.34 -11.79 25.89
C PHE A 4 -6.98 -11.29 25.40
N SER A 5 -6.71 -11.53 24.12
CA SER A 5 -5.57 -10.95 23.43
C SER A 5 -6.04 -9.80 22.54
N PHE A 6 -5.32 -8.69 22.60
CA PHE A 6 -5.54 -7.53 21.74
C PHE A 6 -4.24 -7.24 20.97
N SER A 7 -4.36 -7.15 19.65
CA SER A 7 -3.24 -6.85 18.76
C SER A 7 -3.63 -5.73 17.81
N ILE A 8 -2.69 -4.82 17.58
CA ILE A 8 -2.84 -3.71 16.62
C ILE A 8 -1.59 -3.59 15.76
N PRO A 9 -1.73 -3.08 14.52
CA PRO A 9 -0.57 -2.68 13.73
C PRO A 9 0.25 -1.61 14.46
N GLN A 10 1.57 -1.75 14.43
CA GLN A 10 2.48 -0.79 15.08
C GLN A 10 2.56 0.55 14.32
N ASN A 11 2.30 0.53 13.02
CA ASN A 11 2.36 1.72 12.17
C ASN A 11 1.03 1.85 11.41
N VAL A 12 0.25 2.88 11.73
CA VAL A 12 -1.00 3.22 11.03
C VAL A 12 -0.91 4.66 10.57
N VAL A 13 -1.15 4.90 9.28
CA VAL A 13 -1.15 6.24 8.67
C VAL A 13 -2.56 6.52 8.16
N PHE A 14 -3.17 7.59 8.67
CA PHE A 14 -4.57 7.93 8.42
C PHE A 14 -4.77 9.43 8.24
N GLY A 15 -5.96 9.82 7.75
CA GLY A 15 -6.32 11.20 7.42
C GLY A 15 -6.34 11.46 5.91
N ALA A 16 -6.99 12.56 5.51
CA ALA A 16 -7.02 12.97 4.11
C ALA A 16 -5.59 13.23 3.61
N GLY A 17 -5.25 12.70 2.43
CA GLY A 17 -3.90 12.81 1.86
C GLY A 17 -2.89 11.81 2.42
N SER A 18 -3.27 10.89 3.31
CA SER A 18 -2.36 9.87 3.85
C SER A 18 -1.64 9.05 2.79
N LEU A 19 -2.28 8.80 1.63
CA LEU A 19 -1.65 8.02 0.56
C LEU A 19 -0.48 8.74 -0.13
N LEU A 20 -0.40 10.08 -0.05
CA LEU A 20 0.77 10.82 -0.54
C LEU A 20 2.06 10.40 0.17
N ARG A 21 1.92 9.71 1.31
CA ARG A 21 3.02 9.18 2.12
C ARG A 21 3.54 7.81 1.67
N LEU A 22 2.93 7.23 0.63
CA LEU A 22 3.34 5.92 0.12
C LEU A 22 4.84 5.87 -0.27
N PRO A 23 5.40 6.85 -0.99
CA PRO A 23 6.81 6.83 -1.39
C PRO A 23 7.77 6.69 -0.20
N GLU A 24 7.67 7.57 0.82
CA GLU A 24 8.63 7.52 1.93
C GLU A 24 8.42 6.32 2.84
N LEU A 25 7.16 5.85 3.00
CA LEU A 25 6.86 4.67 3.78
C LEU A 25 7.41 3.40 3.11
N ALA A 26 7.34 3.33 1.77
CA ALA A 26 7.87 2.21 1.02
C ALA A 26 9.42 2.17 1.09
N VAL A 27 10.10 3.32 1.02
CA VAL A 27 11.56 3.39 1.27
C VAL A 27 11.90 2.95 2.70
N LYS A 28 11.14 3.40 3.70
CA LYS A 28 11.34 3.01 5.10
C LYS A 28 11.12 1.51 5.33
N ALA A 29 10.25 0.87 4.56
CA ALA A 29 10.04 -0.58 4.59
C ALA A 29 11.24 -1.37 4.04
N GLY A 30 12.15 -0.74 3.28
CA GLY A 30 13.39 -1.34 2.79
C GLY A 30 13.23 -2.30 1.61
N GLY A 31 12.04 -2.37 1.02
CA GLY A 31 11.76 -3.18 -0.17
C GLY A 31 12.26 -2.51 -1.45
N LYS A 32 12.70 -3.32 -2.43
CA LYS A 32 13.11 -2.84 -3.77
C LYS A 32 12.06 -3.04 -4.85
N LYS A 33 11.17 -4.03 -4.65
CA LYS A 33 10.05 -4.34 -5.52
C LYS A 33 8.81 -4.59 -4.66
N ALA A 34 7.72 -3.92 -4.97
CA ALA A 34 6.42 -4.05 -4.35
C ALA A 34 5.50 -4.92 -5.21
N TYR A 35 4.55 -5.60 -4.56
CA TYR A 35 3.48 -6.32 -5.22
C TYR A 35 2.14 -5.76 -4.75
N ILE A 36 1.42 -5.12 -5.66
CA ILE A 36 0.14 -4.48 -5.37
C ILE A 36 -0.97 -5.51 -5.57
N ILE A 37 -1.72 -5.80 -4.52
CA ILE A 37 -2.91 -6.65 -4.57
C ILE A 37 -4.13 -5.73 -4.52
N SER A 38 -4.96 -5.76 -5.56
CA SER A 38 -6.13 -4.89 -5.68
C SER A 38 -7.25 -5.55 -6.47
N GLY A 39 -8.44 -4.97 -6.43
CA GLY A 39 -9.59 -5.42 -7.21
C GLY A 39 -9.78 -4.62 -8.51
N PRO A 40 -10.59 -5.15 -9.44
CA PRO A 40 -10.70 -4.61 -10.80
C PRO A 40 -11.29 -3.20 -10.82
N HIS A 41 -12.12 -2.86 -9.83
CA HIS A 41 -12.70 -1.53 -9.71
C HIS A 41 -11.66 -0.46 -9.39
N LEU A 42 -10.77 -0.70 -8.42
CA LEU A 42 -9.72 0.25 -8.04
C LEU A 42 -8.70 0.44 -9.16
N HIS A 43 -8.41 -0.62 -9.91
CA HIS A 43 -7.62 -0.53 -11.13
C HIS A 43 -8.32 0.34 -12.19
N LYS A 44 -9.60 0.08 -12.47
CA LYS A 44 -10.36 0.82 -13.50
C LYS A 44 -10.44 2.33 -13.23
N ILE A 45 -10.43 2.76 -11.97
CA ILE A 45 -10.50 4.19 -11.60
C ILE A 45 -9.12 4.86 -11.49
N GLY A 46 -8.02 4.18 -11.83
CA GLY A 46 -6.67 4.76 -11.84
C GLY A 46 -5.91 4.69 -10.51
N MET A 47 -6.45 3.99 -9.52
CA MET A 47 -5.87 3.98 -8.17
C MET A 47 -4.61 3.13 -8.08
N VAL A 48 -4.57 2.01 -8.81
CA VAL A 48 -3.40 1.14 -8.87
C VAL A 48 -2.25 1.86 -9.57
N GLU A 49 -2.56 2.55 -10.67
CA GLU A 49 -1.63 3.36 -11.48
C GLU A 49 -1.02 4.45 -10.62
N LYS A 50 -1.83 5.15 -9.82
CA LYS A 50 -1.33 6.14 -8.85
C LYS A 50 -0.29 5.52 -7.91
N CYS A 51 -0.60 4.38 -7.28
CA CYS A 51 0.33 3.72 -6.37
C CYS A 51 1.61 3.25 -7.08
N THR A 52 1.52 2.69 -8.29
CA THR A 52 2.70 2.31 -9.07
C THR A 52 3.57 3.53 -9.43
N GLY A 53 2.95 4.67 -9.72
CA GLY A 53 3.64 5.93 -9.97
C GLY A 53 4.39 6.44 -8.75
N ASP A 54 3.70 6.51 -7.60
CA ASP A 54 4.27 6.92 -6.31
C ASP A 54 5.46 6.03 -5.91
N LEU A 55 5.34 4.71 -6.09
CA LEU A 55 6.42 3.75 -5.81
C LEU A 55 7.61 3.93 -6.75
N ARG A 56 7.35 4.14 -8.05
CA ARG A 56 8.39 4.39 -9.05
C ARG A 56 9.16 5.68 -8.77
N GLU A 57 8.48 6.75 -8.32
CA GLU A 57 9.14 8.00 -7.89
C GLU A 57 10.08 7.78 -6.69
N ALA A 58 9.76 6.82 -5.81
CA ALA A 58 10.64 6.36 -4.74
C ALA A 58 11.75 5.39 -5.20
N GLY A 59 11.84 5.07 -6.50
CA GLY A 59 12.80 4.09 -7.04
C GLY A 59 12.45 2.64 -6.70
N ILE A 60 11.19 2.35 -6.40
CA ILE A 60 10.70 1.01 -6.05
C ILE A 60 9.91 0.46 -7.24
N GLU A 61 10.35 -0.68 -7.76
CA GLU A 61 9.61 -1.38 -8.82
C GLU A 61 8.28 -1.91 -8.29
N SER A 62 7.27 -2.03 -9.15
CA SER A 62 5.98 -2.58 -8.72
C SER A 62 5.32 -3.40 -9.81
N GLU A 63 4.72 -4.52 -9.43
CA GLU A 63 3.78 -5.29 -10.24
C GLU A 63 2.41 -5.28 -9.54
N ALA A 64 1.34 -5.52 -10.28
CA ALA A 64 0.00 -5.53 -9.73
C ALA A 64 -0.80 -6.78 -10.14
N PHE A 65 -1.50 -7.35 -9.17
CA PHE A 65 -2.59 -8.30 -9.40
C PHE A 65 -3.90 -7.59 -9.10
N THR A 66 -4.74 -7.43 -10.13
CA THR A 66 -5.94 -6.59 -10.08
C THR A 66 -7.24 -7.39 -10.19
N GLU A 67 -7.16 -8.71 -10.13
CA GLU A 67 -8.30 -9.63 -10.20
C GLU A 67 -8.74 -10.10 -8.79
N ALA A 68 -8.30 -9.44 -7.72
CA ALA A 68 -8.75 -9.77 -6.37
C ALA A 68 -10.18 -9.25 -6.16
N GLY A 69 -11.17 -10.14 -6.17
CA GLY A 69 -12.58 -9.79 -6.01
C GLY A 69 -13.47 -11.01 -5.90
#